data_AF-A0A1Q6UHR2-F1
#
_entry.id   AF-A0A1Q6UHR2-F1
#
_cell.length_a   1.000
_cell.length_b   1.000
_cell.length_c   1.000
_cell.angle_alpha   90.00
_cell.angle_beta   90.00
_cell.angle_gamma   90.00
#
_symmetry.space_group_name_H-M   'P 1'
#
loop_
_entity.id
_entity.type
_entity.pdbx_description
1 polymer ?
#
loop_
_entity_poly.entity_id
_entity_poly.type
_entity_poly.pdbx_seq_one_letter_code
_entity_poly.pdbx_strand_id
1 'polypeptide(L)'
;MKKIISALIIALSATFAFAQQYRYTADWYKSNPAKYLDKVVTVKICAAKPSSFEAMKGYVSFHCWTAYNDERGGYIYVLVPSNKARAFGRDYGKPKAKSKVNGNASANIPTRDLRAKFVKVKWEGGAEEYVLMAD
;
A
#
# COMPACT_ATOMS: atom_id res chain seq x y z
N MET A 1 10.47 -53.25 -14.78
CA MET A 1 11.33 -52.05 -14.70
C MET A 1 10.93 -51.07 -15.80
N LYS A 2 10.69 -49.81 -15.44
CA LYS A 2 10.62 -48.59 -16.30
C LYS A 2 9.38 -48.49 -17.21
N LYS A 3 8.69 -47.37 -17.40
CA LYS A 3 8.65 -46.01 -16.82
C LYS A 3 7.31 -45.41 -17.28
N ILE A 4 6.72 -44.56 -16.46
CA ILE A 4 5.48 -43.82 -16.72
C ILE A 4 5.82 -42.54 -17.53
N ILE A 5 4.80 -42.00 -18.22
CA ILE A 5 4.56 -40.58 -18.60
C ILE A 5 5.17 -40.10 -19.92
N SER A 6 4.30 -39.73 -20.87
CA SER A 6 4.48 -38.68 -21.88
C SER A 6 3.09 -38.39 -22.49
N ALA A 7 2.56 -37.19 -22.64
CA ALA A 7 2.90 -35.85 -22.17
C ALA A 7 1.61 -35.02 -22.39
N LEU A 8 0.89 -34.68 -21.32
CA LEU A 8 -0.18 -33.68 -21.35
C LEU A 8 0.44 -32.35 -20.94
N ILE A 9 1.19 -31.71 -21.85
CA ILE A 9 1.85 -30.43 -21.58
C ILE A 9 1.67 -29.52 -22.81
N ILE A 10 0.46 -29.05 -23.08
CA ILE A 10 0.24 -27.88 -23.96
C ILE A 10 -0.89 -26.98 -23.42
N ALA A 11 -1.03 -26.85 -22.10
CA ALA A 11 -2.01 -25.92 -21.54
C ALA A 11 -1.54 -25.32 -20.21
N LEU A 12 -0.33 -24.75 -20.16
CA LEU A 12 0.07 -23.96 -18.99
C LEU A 12 1.10 -22.85 -19.29
N SER A 13 1.11 -22.31 -20.50
CA SER A 13 2.07 -21.26 -20.90
C SER A 13 1.44 -19.90 -21.16
N ALA A 14 0.13 -19.71 -20.94
CA ALA A 14 -0.53 -18.41 -21.14
C ALA A 14 -0.83 -17.61 -19.85
N THR A 15 -0.56 -18.15 -18.65
CA THR A 15 -0.80 -17.42 -17.39
C THR A 15 0.43 -16.71 -16.82
N PHE A 16 1.62 -16.88 -17.43
CA PHE A 16 2.87 -16.30 -16.94
C PHE A 16 3.19 -14.90 -17.49
N ALA A 17 2.22 -14.21 -18.10
CA ALA A 17 2.38 -12.84 -18.61
C ALA A 17 1.68 -11.75 -17.77
N PHE A 18 1.20 -12.05 -16.55
CA PHE A 18 0.66 -11.06 -15.62
C PHE A 18 1.55 -10.79 -14.40
N ALA A 19 2.78 -11.32 -14.37
CA ALA A 19 3.69 -11.16 -13.23
C ALA A 19 4.56 -9.89 -13.30
N GLN A 20 4.46 -9.11 -14.38
CA GLN A 20 5.25 -7.90 -14.55
C GLN A 20 4.34 -6.68 -14.34
N GLN A 21 4.70 -5.85 -13.34
CA GLN A 21 4.23 -4.47 -13.11
C GLN A 21 3.10 -4.26 -12.07
N TYR A 22 3.35 -4.63 -10.81
CA TYR A 22 2.59 -4.06 -9.68
C TYR A 22 3.53 -3.25 -8.78
N ARG A 23 3.87 -2.07 -9.28
CA ARG A 23 4.91 -1.19 -8.73
C ARG A 23 4.50 -0.47 -7.44
N TYR A 24 3.26 -0.63 -6.93
CA TYR A 24 2.73 0.18 -5.83
C TYR A 24 1.87 -0.67 -4.87
N THR A 25 2.25 -0.78 -3.58
CA THR A 25 1.57 -1.68 -2.63
C THR A 25 0.10 -1.35 -2.41
N ALA A 26 -0.28 -0.07 -2.48
CA ALA A 26 -1.68 0.36 -2.46
C ALA A 26 -2.48 -0.18 -3.66
N ASP A 27 -1.91 -0.08 -4.87
CA ASP A 27 -2.59 -0.47 -6.10
C ASP A 27 -2.74 -1.99 -6.21
N TRP A 28 -1.82 -2.75 -5.61
CA TRP A 28 -1.96 -4.20 -5.47
C TRP A 28 -3.19 -4.62 -4.66
N TYR A 29 -3.47 -3.94 -3.55
CA TYR A 29 -4.68 -4.23 -2.78
C TYR A 29 -5.94 -3.75 -3.50
N LYS A 30 -5.86 -2.60 -4.18
CA LYS A 30 -6.97 -2.05 -4.98
C LYS A 30 -7.26 -2.85 -6.26
N SER A 31 -6.30 -3.59 -6.82
CA SER A 31 -6.50 -4.41 -8.04
C SER A 31 -7.29 -5.68 -7.79
N ASN A 32 -7.32 -6.18 -6.54
CA ASN A 32 -8.15 -7.30 -6.13
C ASN A 32 -8.77 -7.06 -4.75
N PRO A 33 -9.70 -6.09 -4.63
CA PRO A 33 -10.20 -5.66 -3.35
C PRO A 33 -11.00 -6.77 -2.65
N ALA A 34 -11.73 -7.61 -3.40
CA ALA A 34 -12.49 -8.73 -2.85
C ALA A 34 -11.63 -9.72 -2.05
N LYS A 35 -10.37 -9.92 -2.43
CA LYS A 35 -9.44 -10.80 -1.72
C LYS A 35 -9.00 -10.25 -0.35
N TYR A 36 -8.91 -8.93 -0.23
CA TYR A 36 -8.28 -8.25 0.90
C TYR A 36 -9.24 -7.44 1.77
N LEU A 37 -10.47 -7.21 1.30
CA LEU A 37 -11.49 -6.50 2.05
C LEU A 37 -11.70 -7.15 3.42
N ASP A 38 -11.78 -6.30 4.43
CA ASP A 38 -11.88 -6.63 5.84
C ASP A 38 -10.70 -7.38 6.47
N LYS A 39 -9.59 -7.51 5.75
CA LYS A 39 -8.35 -8.12 6.27
C LYS A 39 -7.34 -7.07 6.67
N VAL A 40 -6.50 -7.40 7.65
CA VAL A 40 -5.31 -6.62 7.97
C VAL A 40 -4.25 -6.87 6.90
N VAL A 41 -3.82 -5.81 6.24
CA VAL A 41 -2.78 -5.84 5.21
C VAL A 41 -1.56 -5.04 5.67
N THR A 42 -0.42 -5.28 5.04
CA THR A 42 0.81 -4.51 5.30
C THR A 42 1.16 -3.65 4.11
N VAL A 43 1.33 -2.35 4.32
CA VAL A 43 1.62 -1.35 3.28
C VAL A 43 2.91 -0.62 3.61
N LYS A 44 3.77 -0.44 2.61
CA LYS A 44 5.04 0.29 2.77
C LYS A 44 4.82 1.78 2.50
N ILE A 45 4.79 2.59 3.56
CA ILE A 45 4.57 4.04 3.47
C ILE A 45 5.92 4.74 3.41
N CYS A 46 6.12 5.59 2.40
CA CYS A 46 7.32 6.45 2.32
C CYS A 46 7.08 7.85 2.91
N ALA A 47 5.85 8.35 2.83
CA ALA A 47 5.46 9.63 3.41
C ALA A 47 3.94 9.65 3.62
N ALA A 48 3.51 10.43 4.60
CA ALA A 48 2.13 10.75 4.86
C ALA A 48 1.95 12.25 5.08
N LYS A 49 0.80 12.78 4.67
CA LYS A 49 0.33 14.12 5.05
C LYS A 49 -1.12 14.05 5.46
N PRO A 50 -1.56 14.85 6.45
CA PRO A 50 -2.98 14.97 6.76
C PRO A 50 -3.72 15.43 5.50
N SER A 51 -4.86 14.81 5.24
CA SER A 51 -5.77 15.24 4.20
C SER A 51 -6.55 16.48 4.63
N SER A 52 -7.00 17.29 3.67
CA SER A 52 -7.78 18.50 3.94
C SER A 52 -9.27 18.23 4.20
N PHE A 53 -9.72 16.98 4.13
CA PHE A 53 -11.12 16.60 4.32
C PHE A 53 -11.31 15.80 5.62
N GLU A 54 -12.41 16.08 6.33
CA GLU A 54 -12.89 15.21 7.40
C GLU A 54 -13.41 13.92 6.79
N ALA A 55 -12.91 12.81 7.28
CA ALA A 55 -13.13 11.51 6.68
C ALA A 55 -14.33 10.78 7.26
N MET A 56 -14.37 10.79 8.59
CA MET A 56 -15.29 10.05 9.43
C MET A 56 -15.14 10.61 10.85
N LYS A 57 -16.26 10.79 11.56
CA LYS A 57 -16.24 11.28 12.94
C LYS A 57 -15.29 10.43 13.80
N GLY A 58 -14.33 11.08 14.45
CA GLY A 58 -13.33 10.41 15.30
C GLY A 58 -12.08 9.91 14.58
N TYR A 59 -11.95 10.13 13.28
CA TYR A 59 -10.79 9.76 12.47
C TYR A 59 -10.22 10.96 11.70
N VAL A 60 -8.89 10.99 11.59
CA VAL A 60 -8.14 11.88 10.71
C VAL A 60 -7.67 11.06 9.51
N SER A 61 -7.94 11.56 8.30
CA SER A 61 -7.41 10.95 7.07
C SER A 61 -6.01 11.46 6.77
N PHE A 62 -5.13 10.55 6.41
CA PHE A 62 -3.80 10.84 5.89
C PHE A 62 -3.68 10.35 4.45
N HIS A 63 -3.27 11.24 3.56
CA HIS A 63 -2.79 10.87 2.23
C HIS A 63 -1.41 10.22 2.39
N CYS A 64 -1.33 8.91 2.18
CA CYS A 64 -0.10 8.14 2.34
C CYS A 64 0.45 7.66 0.99
N TRP A 65 1.66 8.12 0.66
CA TRP A 65 2.39 7.66 -0.52
C TRP A 65 3.09 6.34 -0.21
N THR A 66 2.95 5.39 -1.12
CA THR A 66 3.64 4.09 -1.03
C THR A 66 4.93 4.11 -1.85
N ALA A 67 5.82 3.15 -1.66
CA ALA A 67 6.99 2.95 -2.53
C ALA A 67 7.31 1.46 -2.67
N TYR A 68 7.96 1.09 -3.77
CA TYR A 68 8.43 -0.27 -4.06
C TYR A 68 9.68 -0.18 -4.93
N ASN A 69 10.69 -1.02 -4.66
CA ASN A 69 11.97 -1.03 -5.39
C ASN A 69 12.54 0.39 -5.64
N ASP A 70 12.64 1.21 -4.59
CA ASP A 70 13.20 2.58 -4.64
C ASP A 70 12.46 3.59 -5.54
N GLU A 71 11.27 3.24 -6.01
CA GLU A 71 10.41 4.13 -6.79
C GLU A 71 9.22 4.61 -5.96
N ARG A 72 8.93 5.92 -6.03
CA ARG A 72 7.72 6.47 -5.43
C ARG A 72 6.51 5.87 -6.10
N GLY A 73 5.56 5.46 -5.27
CA GLY A 73 4.37 4.80 -5.72
C GLY A 73 3.06 5.54 -5.69
N GLY A 74 2.00 4.79 -6.01
CA GLY A 74 0.62 5.18 -5.79
C GLY A 74 0.32 5.49 -4.33
N TYR A 75 -0.89 5.97 -4.08
CA TYR A 75 -1.30 6.43 -2.76
C TYR A 75 -2.53 5.69 -2.24
N ILE A 76 -2.69 5.74 -0.93
CA ILE A 76 -3.89 5.28 -0.24
C ILE A 76 -4.19 6.22 0.92
N TYR A 77 -5.48 6.46 1.16
CA TYR A 77 -5.89 7.15 2.37
C TYR A 77 -5.83 6.19 3.55
N VAL A 78 -5.27 6.68 4.66
CA VAL A 78 -5.24 5.98 5.93
C VAL A 78 -6.08 6.75 6.93
N LEU A 79 -7.14 6.12 7.44
CA LEU A 79 -7.95 6.63 8.53
C LEU A 79 -7.29 6.26 9.84
N VAL A 80 -6.95 7.26 10.64
CA VAL A 80 -6.28 7.11 11.92
C VAL A 80 -7.17 7.72 13.01
N PRO A 81 -7.43 7.02 14.13
CA PRO A 81 -8.16 7.60 15.26
C PRO A 81 -7.58 8.95 15.68
N SER A 82 -8.43 9.94 15.94
CA SER A 82 -7.98 11.33 16.20
C SER A 82 -7.01 11.44 17.37
N ASN A 83 -7.13 10.57 18.38
CA ASN A 83 -6.19 10.50 19.52
C ASN A 83 -4.79 9.96 19.15
N LYS A 84 -4.65 9.28 18.01
CA LYS A 84 -3.39 8.70 17.50
C LYS A 84 -2.82 9.47 16.30
N ALA A 85 -3.59 10.35 15.67
CA ALA A 85 -3.20 11.10 14.47
C ALA A 85 -1.87 11.86 14.62
N ARG A 86 -1.61 12.48 15.78
CA ARG A 86 -0.34 13.18 16.03
C ARG A 86 0.87 12.25 16.03
N ALA A 87 0.74 11.08 16.66
CA ALA A 87 1.81 10.07 16.67
C ALA A 87 2.03 9.53 15.26
N PHE A 88 0.95 9.21 14.53
CA PHE A 88 1.02 8.77 13.15
C PHE A 88 1.73 9.78 12.25
N GLY A 89 1.39 11.07 12.34
CA GLY A 89 2.05 12.13 11.56
C GLY A 89 3.55 12.26 11.85
N ARG A 90 3.99 12.02 13.08
CA ARG A 90 5.41 11.97 13.45
C ARG A 90 6.09 10.72 12.88
N ASP A 91 5.38 9.58 12.89
CA ASP A 91 5.94 8.28 12.55
C ASP A 91 5.88 7.98 11.04
N TYR A 92 5.01 8.63 10.27
CA TYR A 92 4.88 8.42 8.83
C TYR A 92 4.99 9.71 8.01
N GLY A 93 5.12 10.87 8.66
CA GLY A 93 5.37 12.15 7.99
C GLY A 93 6.65 12.14 7.14
N LYS A 94 6.86 13.22 6.36
CA LYS A 94 7.99 13.34 5.41
C LYS A 94 9.29 12.78 6.01
N PRO A 95 9.94 11.82 5.35
CA PRO A 95 11.16 11.23 5.88
C PRO A 95 12.23 12.33 5.98
N LYS A 96 12.85 12.43 7.15
CA LYS A 96 14.08 13.22 7.31
C LYS A 96 15.10 12.60 6.36
N ALA A 97 15.52 13.32 5.32
CA ALA A 97 16.55 12.86 4.41
C ALA A 97 17.76 12.40 5.25
N LYS A 98 18.18 11.14 5.10
CA LYS A 98 19.48 10.74 5.65
C LYS A 98 20.52 11.59 4.94
N SER A 99 21.40 12.23 5.71
CA SER A 99 22.53 12.98 5.17
C SER A 99 23.24 12.10 4.14
N LYS A 100 23.48 12.64 2.93
CA LYS A 100 24.08 11.91 1.81
C LYS A 100 25.45 11.38 2.26
N VAL A 101 25.55 10.09 2.57
CA VAL A 101 26.84 9.42 2.73
C VAL A 101 27.08 8.63 1.46
N ASN A 102 27.99 9.16 0.64
CA ASN A 102 28.65 8.52 -0.50
C ASN A 102 27.78 8.13 -1.72
N GLY A 103 27.71 9.07 -2.67
CA GLY A 103 28.07 8.85 -4.09
C GLY A 103 27.28 7.89 -4.99
N ASN A 104 26.55 6.90 -4.46
CA ASN A 104 25.77 5.95 -5.24
C ASN A 104 24.28 6.17 -4.97
N ALA A 105 23.65 6.99 -5.81
CA ALA A 105 22.23 7.26 -5.76
C ALA A 105 21.42 6.10 -6.39
N SER A 106 21.44 4.91 -5.78
CA SER A 106 20.16 4.19 -5.68
C SER A 106 19.42 4.91 -4.57
N ALA A 107 18.42 5.71 -4.91
CA ALA A 107 17.68 6.51 -3.96
C ALA A 107 16.84 5.56 -3.09
N ASN A 108 17.45 4.91 -2.09
CA ASN A 108 16.74 4.12 -1.09
C ASN A 108 15.65 4.98 -0.45
N ILE A 109 14.42 4.94 -0.96
CA ILE A 109 13.32 5.72 -0.43
C ILE A 109 13.00 5.07 0.92
N PRO A 110 13.24 5.76 2.05
CA PRO A 110 12.96 5.16 3.35
C PRO A 110 11.46 4.90 3.45
N THR A 111 11.10 3.63 3.66
CA THR A 111 9.73 3.19 3.88
C THR A 111 9.56 2.67 5.31
N ARG A 112 8.33 2.73 5.80
CA ARG A 112 7.90 2.15 7.08
C ARG A 112 6.68 1.28 6.81
N ASP A 113 6.64 0.12 7.45
CA ASP A 113 5.53 -0.82 7.31
C ASP A 113 4.36 -0.38 8.20
N LEU A 114 3.20 -0.16 7.58
CA LEU A 114 1.93 0.04 8.26
C LEU A 114 1.10 -1.22 8.14
N ARG A 115 0.67 -1.78 9.28
CA ARG A 115 -0.38 -2.80 9.34
C ARG A 115 -1.71 -2.13 9.62
N ALA A 116 -2.69 -2.32 8.74
CA ALA A 116 -4.00 -1.68 8.85
C ALA A 116 -5.07 -2.52 8.17
N LYS A 117 -6.32 -2.37 8.59
CA LYS A 117 -7.46 -3.06 7.99
C LYS A 117 -7.81 -2.43 6.65
N PHE A 118 -7.89 -3.22 5.59
CA PHE A 118 -8.35 -2.75 4.28
C PHE A 118 -9.88 -2.72 4.26
N VAL A 119 -10.44 -1.54 4.08
CA VAL A 119 -11.88 -1.31 4.18
C VAL A 119 -12.38 -0.47 3.00
N LYS A 120 -13.69 -0.55 2.76
CA LYS A 120 -14.37 0.33 1.81
C LYS A 120 -15.20 1.33 2.61
N VAL A 121 -14.98 2.62 2.36
CA VAL A 121 -15.74 3.70 3.03
C VAL A 121 -16.52 4.48 1.99
N LYS A 122 -17.62 5.09 2.44
CA LYS A 122 -18.39 6.06 1.67
C LYS A 122 -18.13 7.43 2.28
N TRP A 123 -17.51 8.32 1.51
CA TRP A 123 -17.26 9.70 1.90
C TRP A 123 -18.58 10.48 1.98
N GLU A 124 -18.57 11.62 2.68
CA GLU A 124 -19.75 12.49 2.82
C GLU A 124 -20.34 12.92 1.46
N GLY A 125 -19.48 13.11 0.44
CA GLY A 125 -19.90 13.40 -0.94
C GLY A 125 -20.47 12.20 -1.71
N GLY A 126 -20.64 11.04 -1.07
CA GLY A 126 -21.23 9.83 -1.65
C GLY A 126 -20.26 8.95 -2.44
N ALA A 127 -19.04 9.41 -2.70
CA ALA A 127 -18.00 8.61 -3.35
C ALA A 127 -17.55 7.45 -2.46
N GLU A 128 -17.45 6.26 -3.02
CA GLU A 128 -16.91 5.09 -2.34
C GLU A 128 -15.43 4.93 -2.65
N GLU A 129 -14.61 4.66 -1.63
CA GLU A 129 -13.18 4.47 -1.80
C GLU A 129 -12.63 3.36 -0.90
N TYR A 130 -11.65 2.63 -1.41
CA TYR A 130 -10.87 1.68 -0.63
C TYR A 130 -9.76 2.40 0.13
N VAL A 131 -9.77 2.25 1.44
CA VAL A 131 -8.87 2.92 2.37
C VAL A 131 -8.28 1.92 3.35
N LEU A 132 -7.29 2.36 4.12
CA LEU A 132 -6.76 1.63 5.26
C LEU A 132 -7.29 2.27 6.54
N MET A 133 -7.74 1.45 7.48
CA MET A 133 -8.08 1.88 8.83
C MET A 133 -7.00 1.37 9.79
N ALA A 134 -6.25 2.30 10.37
CA ALA A 134 -5.19 2.00 11.34
C ALA A 134 -5.77 1.96 12.75
N ASP A 135 -5.27 1.04 13.58
CA ASP A 135 -5.75 0.85 14.95
C ASP A 135 -5.27 1.92 15.93
#